data_AF-A0A327ZQK1-F1
#
_entry.id   AF-A0A327ZQK1-F1
#
_cell.length_a   1.000
_cell.length_b   1.000
_cell.length_c   1.000
_cell.angle_alpha   90.00
_cell.angle_beta   90.00
_cell.angle_gamma   90.00
#
_symmetry.space_group_name_H-M   'P 1'
#
loop_
_entity.id
_entity.type
_entity.pdbx_description
1 polymer ?
#
loop_
_entity_poly.entity_id
_entity_poly.type
_entity_poly.pdbx_seq_one_letter_code
_entity_poly.pdbx_strand_id
1 'polypeptide(L)'
;MFRKPVTRQCAVLVSAPWFNVVSFTVIMVNAVTLGLETYPAVVAAAGPLLHSIEYACVALFTIELLVRFGMHAEHPSGFFRDGWNLFDLAVIVAPLLPGVRENVTLLRLLRLARIVRTFRLFPSLRVILVGIRHSLPGLGSFLLVTALLLYGYAILGWMMFDEAYPEKYGTVGQAMLTLFLLLSLDGITDILQAGREVTEWAVLYYVSYMVAACYLLTNLLVGVVLTALQEAHETERAARVKPEPINPEQASVERNLAELRSALEALERQLGERAVTKVPEQTRQ
;
A
#
# COMPACT_ATOMS: atom_id res chain seq x y z
N MET A 1 -21.95 -26.74 -8.84
CA MET A 1 -20.78 -26.58 -9.74
C MET A 1 -19.64 -27.42 -9.16
N PHE A 2 -19.38 -28.61 -9.71
CA PHE A 2 -18.39 -29.54 -9.17
C PHE A 2 -16.98 -29.06 -9.54
N ARG A 3 -16.17 -28.68 -8.53
CA ARG A 3 -14.74 -28.42 -8.73
C ARG A 3 -14.06 -29.68 -9.27
N LYS A 4 -13.20 -29.54 -10.28
CA LYS A 4 -12.34 -30.61 -10.80
C LYS A 4 -11.50 -31.21 -9.65
N PRO A 5 -11.19 -32.52 -9.70
CA PRO A 5 -10.47 -33.20 -8.62
C PRO A 5 -9.12 -32.55 -8.31
N VAL A 6 -8.41 -32.06 -9.34
CA VAL A 6 -7.13 -31.35 -9.20
C VAL A 6 -7.27 -30.05 -8.42
N THR A 7 -8.25 -29.20 -8.75
CA THR A 7 -8.53 -27.94 -8.03
C THR A 7 -8.80 -28.19 -6.55
N ARG A 8 -9.58 -29.24 -6.24
CA ARG A 8 -9.93 -29.61 -4.86
C ARG A 8 -8.71 -30.11 -4.09
N GLN A 9 -7.87 -30.95 -4.69
CA GLN A 9 -6.65 -31.46 -4.07
C GLN A 9 -5.63 -30.34 -3.80
N CYS A 10 -5.40 -29.46 -4.77
CA CYS A 10 -4.53 -28.30 -4.59
C CYS A 10 -5.05 -27.36 -3.50
N ALA A 11 -6.36 -27.12 -3.45
CA ALA A 11 -6.96 -26.27 -2.42
C ALA A 11 -6.77 -26.84 -1.00
N VAL A 12 -6.90 -28.17 -0.83
CA VAL A 12 -6.65 -28.85 0.45
C VAL A 12 -5.18 -28.77 0.85
N LEU A 13 -4.26 -28.86 -0.12
CA LEU A 13 -2.82 -28.78 0.13
C LEU A 13 -2.41 -27.37 0.56
N VAL A 14 -2.89 -26.34 -0.14
CA VAL A 14 -2.56 -24.93 0.14
C VAL A 14 -3.15 -24.44 1.46
N SER A 15 -4.32 -24.95 1.86
CA SER A 15 -4.95 -24.56 3.13
C SER A 15 -4.34 -25.22 4.36
N ALA A 16 -3.44 -26.19 4.18
CA ALA A 16 -2.85 -26.91 5.29
C ALA A 16 -1.82 -26.03 6.05
N PRO A 17 -1.85 -26.00 7.41
CA PRO A 17 -0.91 -25.19 8.19
C PRO A 17 0.56 -25.53 7.93
N TRP A 18 0.87 -26.81 7.72
CA TRP A 18 2.23 -27.28 7.44
C TRP A 18 2.78 -26.74 6.11
N PHE A 19 1.92 -26.47 5.12
CA PHE A 19 2.35 -25.94 3.82
C PHE A 19 3.00 -24.57 3.98
N ASN A 20 2.40 -23.71 4.82
CA ASN A 20 2.97 -22.40 5.14
C ASN A 20 4.27 -22.52 5.95
N VAL A 21 4.36 -23.47 6.88
CA VAL A 21 5.58 -23.73 7.67
C VAL A 21 6.73 -24.21 6.77
N VAL A 22 6.45 -25.11 5.83
CA VAL A 22 7.44 -25.56 4.84
C VAL A 22 7.89 -24.41 3.96
N SER A 23 6.96 -23.64 3.38
CA SER A 23 7.29 -22.46 2.57
C SER A 23 8.17 -21.47 3.35
N PHE A 24 7.81 -21.18 4.61
CA PHE A 24 8.60 -20.31 5.48
C PHE A 24 10.00 -20.85 5.74
N THR A 25 10.13 -22.15 6.02
CA THR A 25 11.43 -22.80 6.25
C THR A 25 12.32 -22.69 5.02
N VAL A 26 11.79 -22.92 3.81
CA VAL A 26 12.54 -22.80 2.57
C VAL A 26 13.01 -21.36 2.35
N ILE A 27 12.18 -20.35 2.68
CA ILE A 27 12.58 -18.94 2.60
C ILE A 27 13.70 -18.63 3.60
N MET A 28 13.59 -19.12 4.84
CA MET A 28 14.62 -18.90 5.86
C MET A 28 15.96 -19.52 5.44
N VAL A 29 15.94 -20.76 4.94
CA VAL A 29 17.15 -21.42 4.40
C VAL A 29 17.72 -20.62 3.23
N ASN A 30 16.89 -20.12 2.32
CA ASN A 30 17.36 -19.31 1.19
C ASN A 30 17.97 -17.97 1.64
N ALA A 31 17.36 -17.30 2.63
CA ALA A 31 17.85 -16.05 3.17
C ALA A 31 19.21 -16.22 3.88
N VAL A 32 19.36 -17.29 4.68
CA VAL A 32 20.64 -17.63 5.33
C VAL A 32 21.70 -17.94 4.29
N THR A 33 21.37 -18.73 3.26
CA THR A 33 22.29 -19.06 2.15
C THR A 33 22.77 -17.79 1.45
N LEU A 34 21.87 -16.85 1.15
CA LEU A 34 22.22 -15.57 0.52
C LEU A 34 23.10 -14.70 1.42
N GLY A 35 22.87 -14.71 2.74
CA GLY A 35 23.73 -14.05 3.71
C GLY A 35 25.14 -14.65 3.74
N LEU A 36 25.24 -15.98 3.71
CA LEU A 36 26.52 -16.68 3.68
C LEU A 36 27.32 -16.41 2.40
N GLU A 37 26.66 -16.22 1.26
CA GLU A 37 27.31 -15.83 -0.01
C GLU A 37 28.01 -14.44 0.06
N THR A 38 27.68 -13.62 1.05
CA THR A 38 28.33 -12.32 1.25
C THR A 38 29.76 -12.47 1.80
N TYR A 39 30.11 -13.63 2.38
CA TYR A 39 31.43 -13.89 2.95
C TYR A 39 32.34 -14.63 1.95
N PRO A 40 33.41 -14.02 1.43
CA PRO A 40 34.29 -14.65 0.45
C PRO A 40 34.92 -15.96 0.94
N ALA A 41 35.25 -16.05 2.24
CA ALA A 41 35.81 -17.25 2.85
C ALA A 41 34.83 -18.44 2.83
N VAL A 42 33.53 -18.17 3.04
CA VAL A 42 32.48 -19.20 3.03
C VAL A 42 32.21 -19.66 1.60
N VAL A 43 32.19 -18.73 0.64
CA VAL A 43 32.03 -19.06 -0.78
C VAL A 43 33.20 -19.90 -1.29
N ALA A 44 34.43 -19.62 -0.87
CA ALA A 44 35.59 -20.41 -1.24
C ALA A 44 35.53 -21.85 -0.70
N ALA A 45 35.01 -22.05 0.52
CA ALA A 45 34.93 -23.36 1.16
C ALA A 45 33.68 -24.18 0.75
N ALA A 46 32.54 -23.52 0.58
CA ALA A 46 31.23 -24.16 0.45
C ALA A 46 30.40 -23.64 -0.75
N GLY A 47 31.00 -22.90 -1.68
CA GLY A 47 30.31 -22.29 -2.82
C GLY A 47 29.38 -23.24 -3.59
N PRO A 48 29.84 -24.42 -4.05
CA PRO A 48 28.99 -25.37 -4.78
C PRO A 48 27.78 -25.84 -3.97
N LEU A 49 27.96 -26.04 -2.66
CA LEU A 49 26.87 -26.43 -1.75
C LEU A 49 25.83 -25.30 -1.65
N LEU A 50 26.27 -24.06 -1.43
CA LEU A 50 25.38 -22.89 -1.36
C LEU A 50 24.54 -22.73 -2.64
N HIS A 51 25.18 -22.88 -3.81
CA HIS A 51 24.48 -22.82 -5.10
C HIS A 51 23.45 -23.97 -5.24
N SER A 52 23.80 -25.19 -4.80
CA SER A 52 22.86 -26.32 -4.84
C SER A 52 21.63 -26.09 -3.97
N ILE A 53 21.81 -25.47 -2.79
CA ILE A 53 20.72 -25.10 -1.89
C ILE A 53 19.86 -24.00 -2.55
N GLU A 54 20.47 -23.00 -3.20
CA GLU A 54 19.73 -21.97 -3.93
C GLU A 54 18.83 -22.59 -5.02
N TYR A 55 19.38 -23.50 -5.84
CA TYR A 55 18.60 -24.18 -6.88
C TYR A 55 17.47 -25.02 -6.30
N ALA A 56 17.71 -25.73 -5.19
CA ALA A 56 16.69 -26.50 -4.49
C ALA A 56 15.56 -25.58 -3.97
N CYS A 57 15.90 -24.45 -3.35
CA CYS A 57 14.93 -23.46 -2.90
C CYS A 57 14.09 -22.92 -4.06
N VAL A 58 14.72 -22.57 -5.19
CA VAL A 58 14.02 -22.09 -6.39
C VAL A 58 13.06 -23.15 -6.93
N ALA A 59 13.50 -24.41 -7.01
CA ALA A 59 12.65 -25.51 -7.44
C ALA A 59 11.43 -25.69 -6.53
N LEU A 60 11.63 -25.68 -5.21
CA LEU A 60 10.55 -25.77 -4.22
C LEU A 60 9.57 -24.60 -4.34
N PHE A 61 10.04 -23.38 -4.57
CA PHE A 61 9.17 -22.23 -4.80
C PHE A 61 8.37 -22.32 -6.10
N THR A 62 8.97 -22.84 -7.16
CA THR A 62 8.27 -23.07 -8.43
C THR A 62 7.17 -24.11 -8.24
N ILE A 63 7.46 -25.22 -7.54
CA ILE A 63 6.46 -26.24 -7.21
C ILE A 63 5.34 -25.62 -6.37
N GLU A 64 5.69 -24.83 -5.34
CA GLU A 64 4.71 -24.15 -4.50
C GLU A 64 3.78 -23.23 -5.32
N LEU A 65 4.35 -22.45 -6.24
CA LEU A 65 3.59 -21.57 -7.12
C LEU A 65 2.67 -22.36 -8.07
N LEU A 66 3.15 -23.47 -8.63
CA LEU A 66 2.35 -24.35 -9.48
C LEU A 66 1.17 -24.96 -8.73
N VAL A 67 1.37 -25.37 -7.46
CA VAL A 67 0.30 -25.86 -6.59
C VAL A 67 -0.75 -24.75 -6.33
N ARG A 68 -0.30 -23.52 -6.03
CA ARG A 68 -1.19 -22.36 -5.85
C ARG A 68 -1.93 -21.97 -7.13
N PHE A 69 -1.29 -22.12 -8.28
CA PHE A 69 -1.92 -21.93 -9.59
C PHE A 69 -2.96 -23.02 -9.85
N GLY A 70 -2.67 -24.28 -9.52
CA GLY A 70 -3.59 -25.41 -9.62
C GLY A 70 -4.88 -25.25 -8.81
N MET A 71 -4.82 -24.57 -7.65
CA MET A 71 -6.00 -24.18 -6.87
C MET A 71 -6.95 -23.24 -7.64
N HIS A 72 -6.44 -22.49 -8.61
CA HIS A 72 -7.20 -21.55 -9.45
C HIS A 72 -7.42 -22.05 -10.88
N ALA A 73 -7.16 -23.34 -11.16
CA ALA A 73 -7.19 -23.89 -12.53
C ALA A 73 -8.55 -23.73 -13.24
N GLU A 74 -9.65 -23.62 -12.51
CA GLU A 74 -10.99 -23.39 -13.08
C GLU A 74 -11.24 -21.93 -13.45
N HIS A 75 -10.66 -21.00 -12.69
CA HIS A 75 -10.80 -19.57 -12.89
C HIS A 75 -9.43 -18.90 -12.69
N PRO A 76 -8.55 -18.94 -13.70
CA PRO A 76 -7.20 -18.41 -13.60
C PRO A 76 -7.18 -16.90 -13.29
N SER A 77 -8.26 -16.18 -13.61
CA SER A 77 -8.45 -14.78 -13.20
C SER A 77 -8.37 -14.58 -11.68
N GLY A 78 -8.71 -15.58 -10.87
CA GLY A 78 -8.53 -15.52 -9.41
C GLY A 78 -7.06 -15.45 -8.99
N PHE A 79 -6.18 -16.16 -9.71
CA PHE A 79 -4.74 -16.14 -9.44
C PHE A 79 -4.14 -14.77 -9.74
N PHE A 80 -4.47 -14.18 -10.90
CA PHE A 80 -3.93 -12.88 -11.33
C PHE A 80 -4.49 -11.67 -10.57
N ARG A 81 -5.60 -11.84 -9.82
CA ARG A 81 -6.15 -10.78 -8.95
C ARG A 81 -5.42 -10.66 -7.61
N ASP A 82 -4.69 -11.68 -7.20
CA ASP A 82 -3.85 -11.61 -6.00
C ASP A 82 -2.47 -11.06 -6.35
N GLY A 83 -2.19 -9.83 -5.90
CA GLY A 83 -0.93 -9.15 -6.16
C GLY A 83 0.30 -9.93 -5.66
N TRP A 84 0.17 -10.76 -4.63
CA TRP A 84 1.28 -11.57 -4.13
C TRP A 84 1.59 -12.75 -5.06
N ASN A 85 0.57 -13.41 -5.61
CA ASN A 85 0.78 -14.48 -6.58
C ASN A 85 1.38 -13.94 -7.88
N LEU A 86 0.96 -12.74 -8.31
CA LEU A 86 1.54 -12.07 -9.47
C LEU A 86 3.01 -11.69 -9.24
N PHE A 87 3.34 -11.16 -8.06
CA PHE A 87 4.71 -10.88 -7.66
C PHE A 87 5.57 -12.16 -7.67
N ASP A 88 5.06 -13.26 -7.11
CA ASP A 88 5.77 -14.53 -7.08
C ASP A 88 6.03 -15.08 -8.49
N LEU A 89 5.04 -14.98 -9.37
CA LEU A 89 5.19 -15.32 -10.78
C LEU A 89 6.27 -14.44 -11.45
N ALA A 90 6.24 -13.13 -11.22
CA ALA A 90 7.22 -12.20 -11.78
C ALA A 90 8.65 -12.53 -11.33
N VAL A 91 8.86 -12.87 -10.06
CA VAL A 91 10.20 -13.23 -9.53
C VAL A 91 10.75 -14.53 -10.15
N ILE A 92 9.88 -15.47 -10.53
CA ILE A 92 10.29 -16.72 -11.20
C ILE A 92 10.50 -16.52 -12.70
N VAL A 93 9.65 -15.73 -13.35
CA VAL A 93 9.68 -15.54 -14.81
C VAL A 93 10.68 -14.48 -15.25
N ALA A 94 10.88 -13.41 -14.48
CA ALA A 94 11.76 -12.31 -14.85
C ALA A 94 13.20 -12.74 -15.21
N PRO A 95 13.86 -13.68 -14.51
CA PRO A 95 15.18 -14.17 -14.89
C PRO A 95 15.25 -14.85 -16.27
N LEU A 96 14.11 -15.29 -16.82
CA LEU A 96 14.01 -15.94 -18.13
C LEU A 96 13.81 -14.93 -19.27
N LEU A 97 13.47 -13.67 -18.96
CA LEU A 97 13.18 -12.65 -19.97
C LEU A 97 14.48 -12.11 -20.60
N PRO A 98 14.49 -11.91 -21.93
CA PRO A 98 15.59 -11.21 -22.60
C PRO A 98 15.73 -9.79 -22.04
N GLY A 99 16.97 -9.29 -21.94
CA GLY A 99 17.30 -8.05 -21.24
C GLY A 99 17.49 -8.21 -19.73
N VAL A 100 16.62 -8.92 -19.02
CA VAL A 100 16.83 -9.16 -17.57
C VAL A 100 17.95 -10.17 -17.34
N ARG A 101 17.98 -11.24 -18.14
CA ARG A 101 19.01 -12.30 -18.07
C ARG A 101 20.43 -11.79 -18.32
N GLU A 102 20.57 -10.71 -19.07
CA GLU A 102 21.86 -10.11 -19.43
C GLU A 102 22.37 -9.15 -18.34
N ASN A 103 21.47 -8.62 -17.51
CA ASN A 103 21.79 -7.67 -16.46
C ASN A 103 22.05 -8.38 -15.14
N VAL A 104 23.32 -8.60 -14.81
CA VAL A 104 23.76 -9.25 -13.56
C VAL A 104 23.18 -8.56 -12.32
N THR A 105 23.12 -7.22 -12.32
CA THR A 105 22.53 -6.44 -11.21
C THR A 105 21.04 -6.75 -11.03
N LEU A 106 20.27 -6.83 -12.12
CA LEU A 106 18.84 -7.17 -12.05
C LEU A 106 18.65 -8.61 -11.56
N LEU A 107 19.48 -9.55 -12.02
CA LEU A 107 19.45 -10.93 -11.53
C LEU A 107 19.73 -11.00 -10.02
N ARG A 108 20.69 -10.21 -9.50
CA ARG A 108 20.96 -10.13 -8.05
C ARG A 108 19.77 -9.53 -7.29
N LEU A 109 19.16 -8.46 -7.80
CA LEU A 109 17.98 -7.86 -7.18
C LEU A 109 16.78 -8.81 -7.17
N LEU A 110 16.58 -9.60 -8.22
CA LEU A 110 15.52 -10.62 -8.29
C LEU A 110 15.76 -11.78 -7.32
N ARG A 111 17.01 -12.12 -7.03
CA ARG A 111 17.33 -13.08 -5.95
C ARG A 111 16.89 -12.51 -4.59
N LEU A 112 17.19 -11.25 -4.31
CA LEU A 112 16.79 -10.56 -3.08
C LEU A 112 15.25 -10.42 -2.97
N ALA A 113 14.56 -10.23 -4.08
CA ALA A 113 13.09 -10.16 -4.13
C ALA A 113 12.41 -11.43 -3.59
N ARG A 114 13.09 -12.58 -3.59
CA ARG A 114 12.56 -13.82 -2.99
C ARG A 114 12.40 -13.70 -1.47
N ILE A 115 13.22 -12.90 -0.78
CA ILE A 115 13.10 -12.65 0.67
C ILE A 115 11.82 -11.87 0.98
N VAL A 116 11.41 -10.96 0.08
CA VAL A 116 10.16 -10.18 0.20
C VAL A 116 8.93 -11.09 0.25
N ARG A 117 9.01 -12.32 -0.30
CA ARG A 117 7.94 -13.33 -0.20
C ARG A 117 7.62 -13.70 1.24
N THR A 118 8.54 -13.54 2.18
CA THR A 118 8.29 -13.73 3.61
C THR A 118 7.12 -12.86 4.06
N PHE A 119 7.00 -11.63 3.54
CA PHE A 119 5.92 -10.71 3.90
C PHE A 119 4.54 -11.27 3.57
N ARG A 120 4.43 -12.12 2.55
CA ARG A 120 3.18 -12.79 2.22
C ARG A 120 2.82 -13.85 3.29
N LEU A 121 3.78 -14.44 4.00
CA LEU A 121 3.51 -15.49 4.99
C LEU A 121 3.13 -14.93 6.36
N PHE A 122 3.45 -13.67 6.65
CA PHE A 122 3.10 -13.00 7.90
C PHE A 122 1.95 -12.01 7.70
N PRO A 123 0.73 -12.35 8.14
CA PRO A 123 -0.41 -11.45 8.07
C PRO A 123 -0.13 -10.08 8.69
N SER A 124 0.61 -10.04 9.80
CA SER A 124 0.99 -8.79 10.49
C SER A 124 1.80 -7.84 9.61
N LEU A 125 2.74 -8.37 8.80
CA LEU A 125 3.53 -7.55 7.87
C LEU A 125 2.69 -7.02 6.71
N ARG A 126 1.75 -7.84 6.21
CA ARG A 126 0.78 -7.38 5.20
C ARG A 126 -0.07 -6.23 5.73
N VAL A 127 -0.55 -6.34 6.96
CA VAL A 127 -1.36 -5.29 7.61
C VAL A 127 -0.56 -3.98 7.72
N ILE A 128 0.71 -4.05 8.13
CA ILE A 128 1.59 -2.86 8.19
C ILE A 128 1.75 -2.22 6.81
N LEU A 129 2.07 -3.01 5.77
CA LEU A 129 2.25 -2.48 4.41
C LEU A 129 0.96 -1.87 3.83
N VAL A 130 -0.17 -2.52 4.09
CA VAL A 130 -1.49 -2.00 3.70
C VAL A 130 -1.78 -0.70 4.45
N GLY A 131 -1.48 -0.63 5.74
CA GLY A 131 -1.61 0.59 6.55
C GLY A 131 -0.75 1.74 6.02
N ILE A 132 0.53 1.49 5.76
CA ILE A 132 1.45 2.46 5.14
C ILE A 132 0.86 2.98 3.83
N ARG A 133 0.44 2.08 2.93
CA ARG A 133 -0.17 2.42 1.64
C ARG A 133 -1.45 3.25 1.80
N HIS A 134 -2.26 2.99 2.82
CA HIS A 134 -3.47 3.79 3.08
C HIS A 134 -3.15 5.17 3.65
N SER A 135 -2.06 5.32 4.42
CA SER A 135 -1.63 6.62 4.94
C SER A 135 -0.91 7.51 3.89
N LEU A 136 -0.27 6.91 2.87
CA LEU A 136 0.52 7.64 1.88
C LEU A 136 -0.27 8.73 1.12
N PRO A 137 -1.50 8.47 0.61
CA PRO A 137 -2.29 9.47 -0.12
C PRO A 137 -2.54 10.75 0.69
N GLY A 138 -2.75 10.64 2.00
CA GLY A 138 -2.92 11.79 2.89
C GLY A 138 -1.68 12.69 2.98
N LEU A 139 -0.50 12.14 2.66
CA LEU A 139 0.79 12.85 2.70
C LEU A 139 1.25 13.36 1.33
N GLY A 140 0.61 12.93 0.24
CA GLY A 140 1.05 13.22 -1.12
C GLY A 140 1.21 14.71 -1.41
N SER A 141 0.24 15.53 -0.98
CA SER A 141 0.30 16.99 -1.16
C SER A 141 1.46 17.63 -0.40
N PHE A 142 1.72 17.20 0.85
CA PHE A 142 2.82 17.72 1.65
C PHE A 142 4.18 17.31 1.09
N LEU A 143 4.31 16.05 0.66
CA LEU A 143 5.52 15.56 0.00
C LEU A 143 5.80 16.32 -1.30
N LEU A 144 4.77 16.66 -2.08
CA LEU A 144 4.92 17.47 -3.28
C LEU A 144 5.44 18.87 -2.96
N VAL A 145 4.85 19.56 -1.97
CA VAL A 145 5.34 20.88 -1.53
C VAL A 145 6.78 20.79 -1.02
N THR A 146 7.12 19.72 -0.28
CA THR A 146 8.50 19.45 0.18
C THR A 146 9.46 19.30 -0.97
N ALA A 147 9.10 18.50 -1.97
CA ALA A 147 9.93 18.27 -3.14
C ALA A 147 10.14 19.56 -3.96
N LEU A 148 9.09 20.39 -4.12
CA LEU A 148 9.18 21.67 -4.83
C LEU A 148 10.08 22.66 -4.10
N LEU A 149 9.96 22.77 -2.77
CA LEU A 149 10.84 23.61 -1.95
C LEU A 149 12.29 23.14 -2.06
N LEU A 150 12.53 21.84 -1.89
CA LEU A 150 13.86 21.24 -1.97
C LEU A 150 14.49 21.47 -3.35
N TYR A 151 13.71 21.32 -4.42
CA TYR A 151 14.16 21.60 -5.78
C TYR A 151 14.50 23.09 -6.00
N GLY A 152 13.64 24.00 -5.54
CA GLY A 152 13.89 25.45 -5.64
C GLY A 152 15.18 25.86 -4.94
N TYR A 153 15.36 25.41 -3.69
CA TYR A 153 16.61 25.66 -2.96
C TYR A 153 17.82 24.94 -3.56
N ALA A 154 17.64 23.77 -4.17
CA ALA A 154 18.72 23.05 -4.84
C ALA A 154 19.24 23.82 -6.06
N ILE A 155 18.36 24.42 -6.85
CA ILE A 155 18.75 25.29 -7.97
C ILE A 155 19.50 26.52 -7.48
N LEU A 156 19.00 27.18 -6.43
CA LEU A 156 19.68 28.32 -5.82
C LEU A 156 21.06 27.94 -5.25
N GLY A 157 21.16 26.80 -4.57
CA GLY A 157 22.42 26.31 -4.02
C GLY A 157 23.41 25.93 -5.12
N TRP A 158 22.94 25.28 -6.19
CA TRP A 158 23.75 25.01 -7.38
C TRP A 158 24.29 26.32 -7.97
N MET A 159 23.45 27.34 -8.18
CA MET A 159 23.88 28.64 -8.70
C MET A 159 24.89 29.39 -7.81
N MET A 160 24.95 29.09 -6.51
CA MET A 160 25.80 29.80 -5.55
C MET A 160 27.09 29.05 -5.20
N PHE A 161 27.08 27.72 -5.24
CA PHE A 161 28.10 26.89 -4.62
C PHE A 161 28.65 25.78 -5.54
N ASP A 162 28.21 25.65 -6.79
CA ASP A 162 28.65 24.60 -7.71
C ASP A 162 30.17 24.63 -7.97
N GLU A 163 30.74 25.80 -8.21
CA GLU A 163 32.18 25.96 -8.47
C GLU A 163 33.02 25.68 -7.21
N ALA A 164 32.55 26.13 -6.04
CA ALA A 164 33.28 26.00 -4.79
C ALA A 164 33.15 24.60 -4.14
N TYR A 165 31.99 23.97 -4.28
CA TYR A 165 31.68 22.66 -3.68
C TYR A 165 31.02 21.71 -4.70
N PRO A 166 31.73 21.31 -5.76
CA PRO A 166 31.15 20.49 -6.83
C PRO A 166 30.68 19.11 -6.36
N GLU A 167 31.25 18.56 -5.28
CA GLU A 167 30.79 17.28 -4.72
C GLU A 167 29.38 17.35 -4.13
N LYS A 168 29.01 18.52 -3.57
CA LYS A 168 27.72 18.75 -2.88
C LYS A 168 26.72 19.49 -3.76
N TYR A 169 27.19 20.42 -4.58
CA TYR A 169 26.38 21.35 -5.38
C TYR A 169 26.71 21.30 -6.88
N GLY A 170 27.51 20.36 -7.37
CA GLY A 170 27.88 20.32 -8.80
C GLY A 170 26.73 19.96 -9.74
N THR A 171 25.72 19.26 -9.22
CA THR A 171 24.47 18.98 -9.94
C THR A 171 23.27 19.26 -9.05
N VAL A 172 22.11 19.55 -9.67
CA VAL A 172 20.85 19.76 -8.93
C VAL A 172 20.50 18.53 -8.07
N GLY A 173 20.78 17.31 -8.54
CA GLY A 173 20.54 16.09 -7.77
C GLY A 173 21.42 15.98 -6.52
N GLN A 174 22.70 16.34 -6.62
CA GLN A 174 23.60 16.41 -5.45
C GLN A 174 23.17 17.52 -4.49
N ALA A 175 22.76 18.68 -5.00
CA ALA A 175 22.27 19.79 -4.18
C ALA A 175 20.98 19.38 -3.44
N MET A 176 20.05 18.70 -4.12
CA MET A 176 18.86 18.13 -3.50
C MET A 176 19.22 17.11 -2.41
N LEU A 177 20.18 16.22 -2.64
CA LEU A 177 20.63 15.25 -1.64
C LEU A 177 21.26 15.95 -0.43
N THR A 178 22.10 16.95 -0.65
CA THR A 178 22.71 17.77 0.41
C THR A 178 21.64 18.44 1.26
N LEU A 179 20.67 19.10 0.62
CA LEU A 179 19.56 19.75 1.33
C LEU A 179 18.65 18.73 2.04
N PHE A 180 18.43 17.56 1.45
CA PHE A 180 17.66 16.49 2.07
C PHE A 180 18.34 15.96 3.34
N LEU A 181 19.67 15.79 3.33
CA LEU A 181 20.42 15.45 4.54
C LEU A 181 20.30 16.56 5.60
N LEU A 182 20.37 17.83 5.17
CA LEU A 182 20.16 18.98 6.06
C LEU A 182 18.77 19.01 6.73
N LEU A 183 17.77 18.31 6.20
CA LEU A 183 16.45 18.19 6.85
C LEU A 183 16.55 17.54 8.24
N SER A 184 17.56 16.69 8.45
CA SER A 184 17.86 16.06 9.73
C SER A 184 18.64 16.96 10.69
N LEU A 185 18.98 18.19 10.27
CA LEU A 185 19.90 19.13 10.93
C LEU A 185 21.35 18.65 11.03
N ASP A 186 21.68 17.50 10.45
CA ASP A 186 23.02 16.95 10.47
C ASP A 186 24.00 17.79 9.62
N GLY A 187 25.18 18.08 10.17
CA GLY A 187 26.23 18.83 9.48
C GLY A 187 25.93 20.30 9.14
N ILE A 188 24.90 20.92 9.75
CA ILE A 188 24.49 22.29 9.41
C ILE A 188 25.60 23.33 9.64
N THR A 189 26.35 23.21 10.74
CA THR A 189 27.43 24.16 11.08
C THR A 189 28.54 24.13 10.05
N ASP A 190 28.90 22.93 9.60
CA ASP A 190 30.00 22.70 8.68
C ASP A 190 29.65 23.24 7.30
N ILE A 191 28.42 22.98 6.83
CA ILE A 191 27.91 23.45 5.54
C ILE A 191 27.67 24.96 5.55
N LEU A 192 27.21 25.53 6.66
CA LEU A 192 27.06 26.98 6.83
C LEU A 192 28.41 27.70 6.83
N GLN A 193 29.40 27.17 7.55
CA GLN A 193 30.75 27.73 7.59
C GLN A 193 31.40 27.66 6.20
N ALA A 194 31.34 26.49 5.57
CA ALA A 194 31.80 26.27 4.20
C ALA A 194 31.14 27.25 3.21
N GLY A 195 29.82 27.45 3.31
CA GLY A 195 29.10 28.40 2.47
C GLY A 195 29.51 29.85 2.71
N ARG A 196 29.79 30.23 3.96
CA ARG A 196 30.24 31.59 4.30
C ARG A 196 31.60 31.94 3.72
N GLU A 197 32.47 30.95 3.51
CA GLU A 197 33.76 31.15 2.84
C GLU A 197 33.59 31.50 1.35
N VAL A 198 32.45 31.16 0.75
CA VAL A 198 32.11 31.47 -0.65
C VAL A 198 31.36 32.79 -0.75
N THR A 199 30.34 32.99 0.08
CA THR A 199 29.49 34.19 0.02
C THR A 199 28.83 34.48 1.36
N GLU A 200 28.76 35.76 1.74
CA GLU A 200 28.08 36.20 2.97
C GLU A 200 26.57 35.89 2.94
N TRP A 201 25.97 35.81 1.73
CA TRP A 201 24.57 35.44 1.53
C TRP A 201 24.26 33.99 1.88
N ALA A 202 25.29 33.15 2.08
CA ALA A 202 25.10 31.74 2.47
C ALA A 202 24.34 31.61 3.79
N VAL A 203 24.54 32.53 4.74
CA VAL A 203 23.79 32.52 6.00
C VAL A 203 22.30 32.66 5.74
N LEU A 204 21.93 33.64 4.91
CA LEU A 204 20.53 33.87 4.57
C LEU A 204 19.93 32.66 3.84
N TYR A 205 20.68 32.07 2.91
CA TYR A 205 20.27 30.88 2.17
C TYR A 205 20.00 29.69 3.11
N TYR A 206 20.97 29.29 3.95
CA TYR A 206 20.80 28.13 4.82
C TYR A 206 19.80 28.37 5.94
N VAL A 207 19.75 29.58 6.52
CA VAL A 207 18.78 29.90 7.58
C VAL A 207 17.37 29.94 7.02
N SER A 208 17.14 30.56 5.85
CA SER A 208 15.82 30.59 5.23
C SER A 208 15.35 29.21 4.80
N TYR A 209 16.24 28.39 4.22
CA TYR A 209 15.97 26.98 3.95
C TYR A 209 15.55 26.25 5.23
N MET A 210 16.32 26.43 6.31
CA MET A 210 16.09 25.71 7.56
C MET A 210 14.76 26.07 8.20
N VAL A 211 14.43 27.36 8.27
CA VAL A 211 13.14 27.82 8.79
C VAL A 211 11.99 27.26 7.95
N ALA A 212 12.11 27.33 6.63
CA ALA A 212 11.08 26.84 5.73
C ALA A 212 10.92 25.30 5.82
N ALA A 213 12.03 24.56 5.91
CA ALA A 213 12.05 23.10 6.06
C ALA A 213 11.48 22.66 7.41
N CYS A 214 11.87 23.30 8.52
CA CYS A 214 11.32 23.03 9.85
C CYS A 214 9.82 23.34 9.93
N TYR A 215 9.39 24.46 9.34
CA TYR A 215 7.98 24.81 9.26
C TYR A 215 7.19 23.75 8.48
N LEU A 216 7.72 23.34 7.33
CA LEU A 216 7.10 22.32 6.50
C LEU A 216 7.04 20.95 7.19
N LEU A 217 8.12 20.55 7.86
CA LEU A 217 8.20 19.28 8.60
C LEU A 217 7.24 19.28 9.79
N THR A 218 7.10 20.42 10.47
CA THR A 218 6.10 20.60 11.53
C THR A 218 4.69 20.50 10.98
N ASN A 219 4.39 21.16 9.86
CA ASN A 219 3.08 21.07 9.20
C ASN A 219 2.78 19.66 8.69
N LEU A 220 3.78 18.94 8.17
CA LEU A 220 3.66 17.54 7.79
C LEU A 220 3.32 16.68 9.02
N LEU A 221 4.06 16.85 10.12
CA LEU A 221 3.81 16.10 11.36
C LEU A 221 2.41 16.37 11.90
N VAL A 222 2.01 17.64 11.98
CA VAL A 222 0.66 18.03 12.41
C VAL A 222 -0.38 17.45 11.46
N GLY A 223 -0.17 17.50 10.14
CA GLY A 223 -1.06 16.89 9.15
C GLY A 223 -1.23 15.39 9.37
N VAL A 224 -0.12 14.63 9.49
CA VAL A 224 -0.13 13.19 9.76
C VAL A 224 -0.89 12.88 11.04
N VAL A 225 -0.57 13.60 12.13
CA VAL A 225 -1.20 13.39 13.44
C VAL A 225 -2.69 13.72 13.40
N LEU A 226 -3.08 14.82 12.75
CA LEU A 226 -4.48 15.20 12.60
C LEU A 226 -5.26 14.17 11.79
N THR A 227 -4.72 13.71 10.66
CA THR A 227 -5.36 12.67 9.85
C THR A 227 -5.51 11.37 10.64
N ALA A 228 -4.47 10.96 11.38
CA ALA A 228 -4.53 9.75 12.22
C ALA A 228 -5.56 9.89 13.35
N LEU A 229 -5.65 11.06 14.01
CA LEU A 229 -6.64 11.32 15.05
C LEU A 229 -8.07 11.39 14.49
N GLN A 230 -8.26 11.97 13.31
CA GLN A 230 -9.55 12.02 12.62
C GLN A 230 -10.03 10.61 12.26
N GLU A 231 -9.16 9.78 11.67
CA GLU A 231 -9.48 8.39 11.32
C GLU A 231 -9.78 7.54 12.58
N ALA A 232 -9.02 7.73 13.66
CA ALA A 232 -9.28 7.07 14.95
C ALA A 232 -10.62 7.51 15.56
N HIS A 233 -10.98 8.80 15.49
CA HIS A 233 -12.27 9.28 15.98
C HIS A 233 -13.45 8.84 15.11
N GLU A 234 -13.29 8.77 13.79
CA GLU A 234 -14.33 8.29 12.88
C GLU A 234 -14.64 6.81 13.11
N THR A 235 -13.60 5.98 13.29
CA THR A 235 -13.78 4.56 13.63
C THR A 235 -14.45 4.38 14.99
N GLU A 236 -14.11 5.18 16.00
CA GLU A 236 -14.78 5.17 17.30
C GLU A 236 -16.23 5.64 17.22
N ARG A 237 -16.53 6.69 16.45
CA ARG A 237 -17.89 7.18 16.22
C ARG A 237 -18.73 6.14 15.49
N ALA A 238 -18.19 5.50 14.45
CA ALA A 238 -18.88 4.43 13.74
C ALA A 238 -19.17 3.22 14.65
N ALA A 239 -18.27 2.90 15.59
CA ALA A 239 -18.51 1.84 16.58
C ALA A 239 -19.56 2.23 17.64
N ARG A 240 -19.66 3.53 17.98
CA ARG A 240 -20.69 4.06 18.90
C ARG A 240 -22.06 4.19 18.25
N VAL A 241 -22.12 4.51 16.96
CA VAL A 241 -23.33 4.43 16.13
C VAL A 241 -23.56 2.97 15.75
N LYS A 242 -23.88 2.12 16.74
CA LYS A 242 -24.66 0.91 16.43
C LYS A 242 -25.98 1.38 15.85
N PRO A 243 -26.51 0.79 14.75
CA PRO A 243 -27.88 1.07 14.37
C PRO A 243 -28.72 0.85 15.61
N GLU A 244 -29.47 1.88 16.04
CA GLU A 244 -30.49 1.69 17.06
C GLU A 244 -31.27 0.45 16.64
N PRO A 245 -31.41 -0.57 17.50
CA PRO A 245 -32.31 -1.65 17.19
C PRO A 245 -33.65 -0.97 16.95
N ILE A 246 -34.13 -1.01 15.69
CA ILE A 246 -35.42 -0.46 15.33
C ILE A 246 -36.37 -0.95 16.41
N ASN A 247 -36.89 -0.05 17.25
CA ASN A 247 -37.72 -0.46 18.37
C ASN A 247 -38.87 -1.24 17.72
N PRO A 248 -39.07 -2.54 18.04
CA PRO A 248 -40.13 -3.33 17.42
C PRO A 248 -41.50 -2.68 17.57
N GLU A 249 -41.71 -1.89 18.63
CA GLU A 249 -42.88 -1.02 18.77
C GLU A 249 -42.93 0.11 17.74
N GLN A 250 -41.83 0.81 17.46
CA GLN A 250 -41.82 1.87 16.42
C GLN A 250 -42.04 1.29 15.01
N ALA A 251 -41.40 0.16 14.68
CA ALA A 251 -41.63 -0.52 13.39
C ALA A 251 -43.07 -1.03 13.23
N SER A 252 -43.68 -1.53 14.31
CA SER A 252 -45.08 -1.95 14.28
C SER A 252 -46.04 -0.76 14.20
N VAL A 253 -45.76 0.34 14.88
CA VAL A 253 -46.55 1.57 14.79
C VAL A 253 -46.50 2.17 13.39
N GLU A 254 -45.33 2.22 12.75
CA GLU A 254 -45.20 2.69 11.36
C GLU A 254 -45.95 1.81 10.37
N ARG A 255 -45.89 0.47 10.54
CA ARG A 255 -46.70 -0.46 9.74
C ARG A 255 -48.19 -0.27 9.96
N ASN A 256 -48.64 -0.16 11.20
CA ASN A 256 -50.05 0.05 11.53
C ASN A 256 -50.58 1.37 10.97
N LEU A 257 -49.78 2.44 11.02
CA LEU A 257 -50.12 3.74 10.42
C LEU A 257 -50.21 3.66 8.90
N ALA A 258 -49.31 2.92 8.25
CA ALA A 258 -49.36 2.70 6.80
C ALA A 258 -50.62 1.91 6.39
N GLU A 259 -50.96 0.86 7.13
CA GLU A 259 -52.19 0.08 6.92
C GLU A 259 -53.44 0.93 7.11
N LEU A 260 -53.53 1.71 8.20
CA LEU A 260 -54.65 2.62 8.47
C LEU A 260 -54.83 3.68 7.36
N ARG A 261 -53.74 4.26 6.87
CA ARG A 261 -53.80 5.21 5.74
C ARG A 261 -54.33 4.55 4.48
N SER A 262 -53.86 3.35 4.15
CA SER A 262 -54.33 2.62 2.98
C SER A 262 -55.82 2.24 3.07
N ALA A 263 -56.29 1.88 4.27
CA ALA A 263 -57.69 1.56 4.52
C ALA A 263 -58.59 2.81 4.41
N LEU A 264 -58.13 3.96 4.91
CA LEU A 264 -58.82 5.24 4.76
C LEU A 264 -58.94 5.65 3.28
N GLU A 265 -57.85 5.56 2.52
CA GLU A 265 -57.86 5.85 1.08
C GLU A 265 -58.82 4.93 0.31
N ALA A 266 -58.87 3.65 0.67
CA ALA A 266 -59.81 2.70 0.08
C ALA A 266 -61.28 3.05 0.40
N LEU A 267 -61.56 3.48 1.64
CA LEU A 267 -62.90 3.91 2.05
C LEU A 267 -63.32 5.21 1.35
N GLU A 268 -62.40 6.17 1.22
CA GLU A 268 -62.64 7.44 0.53
C GLU A 268 -62.95 7.21 -0.95
N ARG A 269 -62.24 6.28 -1.62
CA ARG A 269 -62.58 5.85 -2.98
C ARG A 269 -63.96 5.22 -3.07
N GLN A 270 -64.33 4.33 -2.15
CA GLN A 270 -65.67 3.71 -2.14
C GLN A 270 -66.79 4.72 -1.88
N LEU A 271 -66.56 5.72 -1.02
CA LEU A 271 -67.51 6.80 -0.78
C LEU A 271 -67.63 7.73 -1.99
N GLY A 272 -66.51 8.03 -2.65
CA GLY A 272 -66.49 8.76 -3.92
C GLY A 272 -67.29 8.03 -5.01
N GLU A 273 -67.09 6.72 -5.16
CA GLU A 273 -67.84 5.88 -6.12
C GLU A 273 -69.33 5.80 -5.77
N ARG A 274 -69.68 5.65 -4.48
CA ARG A 274 -71.09 5.66 -4.03
C ARG A 274 -71.79 7.00 -4.24
N ALA A 275 -71.07 8.11 -4.04
CA ALA A 275 -71.59 9.45 -4.33
C ALA A 275 -71.84 9.67 -5.83
N VAL A 276 -70.98 9.13 -6.69
CA VAL A 276 -71.16 9.16 -8.15
C VAL A 276 -72.36 8.32 -8.59
N THR A 277 -72.59 7.15 -7.99
CA THR A 277 -73.77 6.30 -8.33
C THR A 277 -75.12 6.84 -7.84
N LYS A 278 -75.15 7.87 -6.98
CA LYS A 278 -76.39 8.42 -6.41
C LYS A 278 -76.90 9.71 -7.08
N VAL A 279 -76.29 10.17 -8.17
CA VAL A 279 -76.85 11.27 -8.97
C VAL A 279 -77.78 10.67 -10.05
N PRO A 280 -79.12 10.76 -9.92
CA PRO A 280 -80.01 10.33 -10.99
C PRO A 280 -80.01 11.39 -12.08
N GLU A 281 -79.82 10.96 -13.33
CA GLU A 281 -80.22 11.72 -14.52
C GLU A 281 -81.72 12.02 -14.48
N GLN A 282 -82.11 13.12 -13.86
CA GLN A 282 -83.42 13.74 -14.08
C GLN A 282 -83.29 15.26 -14.16
N THR A 283 -82.55 15.75 -15.16
CA THR A 283 -82.85 17.04 -15.78
C THR A 283 -82.30 17.10 -17.20
N ARG A 284 -82.94 16.40 -18.13
CA ARG A 284 -82.89 16.71 -19.56
C ARG A 284 -84.16 16.23 -20.25
N GLN A 285 -85.23 16.99 -20.07
CA GLN A 285 -86.23 17.36 -21.07
C GLN A 285 -87.04 18.52 -20.53
#